data_AF-K0Q551-F1
#
_entry.id   AF-K0Q551-F1
#
_cell.length_a   1.000
_cell.length_b   1.000
_cell.length_c   1.000
_cell.angle_alpha   90.00
_cell.angle_beta   90.00
_cell.angle_gamma   90.00
#
_symmetry.space_group_name_H-M   'P 1'
#
loop_
_entity.id
_entity.type
_entity.pdbx_description
1 polymer ?
#
loop_
_entity_poly.entity_id
_entity_poly.type
_entity_poly.pdbx_seq_one_letter_code
_entity_poly.pdbx_strand_id
1 'polypeptide(L)'
;MKPELLEKLVELSAGLPQLPPVIRYYDDFADEMVAIRDIGDCDQVELRLDGVRCPLEFVLFGAVSDVVKRVLVDWLHQYDPHSVKLWFDRLCSYIVRRGLDSFAYLVASPAYDARAHWTSFVLTEVQVDEGSALRAMLRSLCRLNIGHWEPSALSVIRALPSPKVDRYRVVRIGDCFLPLDHQSLIVDHIDAMCAALSNDPQSVDDEALRDVCILVTSYQYAFRPGQIARIETADVRLYSTGAVHVAVTRIKQKDNRKRIRETRRIKREWGPLFNEFVKRRDAGRVMIEEGVPPRLLFGLTPSGVSRVILELTSDLTGEAWSPTDLRHTAAQRLADGGISHAGLSEFMGHSSDRVANVYFDASPPQAKRINDALAISPIYKNVAKIATTKTIDKAMLLGLPAEKQIGGVPHGIPIAGIGGCNLGQNLCMKNPVVACYTCSQFMPLNDPEIHQEVVESLRPVVTEFAAASRNNQQSPAYAQLKSTLDAARRIAEELKSDGEDEV
;
A
#
# COMPACT_ATOMS: atom_id res chain seq x y z
N MET A 1 -44.98 -2.79 -5.35
CA MET A 1 -45.08 -3.63 -4.15
C MET A 1 -46.32 -4.49 -4.19
N LYS A 2 -46.10 -5.80 -4.17
CA LYS A 2 -47.16 -6.81 -4.11
C LYS A 2 -47.99 -6.66 -2.82
N PRO A 3 -49.33 -6.83 -2.86
CA PRO A 3 -50.21 -6.63 -1.70
C PRO A 3 -49.84 -7.48 -0.47
N GLU A 4 -49.53 -8.77 -0.68
CA GLU A 4 -49.12 -9.69 0.39
C GLU A 4 -47.85 -9.25 1.13
N LEU A 5 -46.94 -8.60 0.42
CA LEU A 5 -45.69 -8.10 1.01
C LEU A 5 -45.93 -6.83 1.81
N LEU A 6 -46.86 -5.99 1.36
CA LEU A 6 -47.27 -4.79 2.09
C LEU A 6 -47.94 -5.17 3.42
N GLU A 7 -48.81 -6.18 3.43
CA GLU A 7 -49.45 -6.67 4.65
C GLU A 7 -48.43 -7.16 5.69
N LYS A 8 -47.46 -7.98 5.27
CA LYS A 8 -46.35 -8.42 6.15
C LYS A 8 -45.52 -7.27 6.71
N LEU A 9 -45.30 -6.22 5.93
CA LEU A 9 -44.57 -5.03 6.39
C LEU A 9 -45.38 -4.21 7.39
N VAL A 10 -46.70 -4.13 7.22
CA VAL A 10 -47.60 -3.48 8.18
C VAL A 10 -47.58 -4.22 9.52
N GLU A 11 -47.67 -5.56 9.49
CA GLU A 11 -47.54 -6.39 10.69
C GLU A 11 -46.18 -6.21 11.38
N LEU A 12 -45.10 -6.21 10.59
CA LEU A 12 -43.74 -6.00 11.10
C LEU A 12 -43.59 -4.62 11.76
N SER A 13 -44.20 -3.58 11.18
CA SER A 13 -44.14 -2.20 11.67
C SER A 13 -44.78 -2.04 13.06
N ALA A 14 -45.82 -2.83 13.36
CA ALA A 14 -46.48 -2.82 14.67
C ALA A 14 -45.59 -3.34 15.81
N GLY A 15 -44.61 -4.20 15.50
CA GLY A 15 -43.69 -4.80 16.47
C GLY A 15 -42.33 -4.10 16.59
N LEU A 16 -42.13 -2.94 15.94
CA LEU A 16 -40.81 -2.31 15.91
C LEU A 16 -40.39 -1.71 17.25
N PRO A 17 -39.10 -1.84 17.63
CA PRO A 17 -38.55 -1.12 18.78
C PRO A 17 -38.75 0.39 18.65
N GLN A 18 -38.95 1.05 19.81
CA GLN A 18 -39.02 2.50 19.87
C GLN A 18 -37.69 3.14 19.46
N LEU A 19 -37.78 4.20 18.65
CA LEU A 19 -36.62 4.98 18.26
C LEU A 19 -36.19 5.90 19.41
N PRO A 20 -34.89 6.08 19.66
CA PRO A 20 -34.43 7.07 20.61
C PRO A 20 -34.77 8.48 20.10
N PRO A 21 -35.15 9.42 20.99
CA PRO A 21 -35.49 10.79 20.60
C PRO A 21 -34.27 11.58 20.11
N VAL A 22 -33.07 11.18 20.53
CA VAL A 22 -31.81 11.81 20.11
C VAL A 22 -30.78 10.73 19.81
N ILE A 23 -30.18 10.82 18.63
CA ILE A 23 -29.04 10.01 18.18
C ILE A 23 -27.83 10.93 18.15
N ARG A 24 -26.70 10.48 18.68
CA ARG A 24 -25.44 11.23 18.61
C ARG A 24 -24.39 10.45 17.86
N TYR A 25 -23.65 11.14 17.01
CA TYR A 25 -22.42 10.62 16.41
C TYR A 25 -21.32 11.69 16.52
N TYR A 26 -20.09 11.24 16.42
CA TYR A 26 -18.92 12.12 16.48
C TYR A 26 -18.47 12.41 15.04
N ASP A 27 -18.40 13.68 14.68
CA ASP A 27 -17.79 14.16 13.44
C ASP A 27 -16.30 14.43 13.72
N ASP A 28 -15.44 13.59 13.17
CA ASP A 28 -14.00 13.69 13.38
C ASP A 28 -13.32 14.79 12.57
N PHE A 29 -13.98 15.28 11.52
CA PHE A 29 -13.48 16.38 10.72
C PHE A 29 -13.74 17.69 11.44
N ALA A 30 -14.94 17.88 11.99
CA ALA A 30 -15.29 19.04 12.83
C ALA A 30 -14.66 18.96 14.23
N ASP A 31 -14.40 17.75 14.75
CA ASP A 31 -14.09 17.46 16.16
C ASP A 31 -15.25 17.80 17.11
N GLU A 32 -16.47 17.41 16.71
CA GLU A 32 -17.69 17.74 17.45
C GLU A 32 -18.64 16.55 17.57
N MET A 33 -19.43 16.54 18.65
CA MET A 33 -20.56 15.62 18.79
C MET A 33 -21.80 16.22 18.12
N VAL A 34 -22.27 15.59 17.04
CA VAL A 34 -23.47 15.99 16.32
C VAL A 34 -24.67 15.19 16.84
N ALA A 35 -25.82 15.86 16.96
CA ALA A 35 -27.07 15.25 17.40
C ALA A 35 -28.13 15.30 16.29
N ILE A 36 -28.77 14.17 16.03
CA ILE A 36 -29.98 14.04 15.20
C ILE A 36 -31.15 13.83 16.15
N ARG A 37 -32.23 14.60 15.97
CA ARG A 37 -33.41 14.55 16.84
C ARG A 37 -34.61 14.01 16.07
N ASP A 38 -35.48 13.31 16.78
CA ASP A 38 -36.84 12.96 16.35
C ASP A 38 -36.91 12.29 14.95
N ILE A 39 -35.94 11.41 14.66
CA ILE A 39 -35.82 10.70 13.37
C ILE A 39 -37.09 9.94 12.96
N GLY A 40 -37.91 9.54 13.94
CA GLY A 40 -39.18 8.84 13.70
C GLY A 40 -40.10 9.64 12.79
N ASP A 41 -40.18 10.95 12.98
CA ASP A 41 -41.13 11.83 12.30
C ASP A 41 -40.56 12.52 11.06
N CYS A 42 -39.28 12.29 10.75
CA CYS A 42 -38.59 12.93 9.64
C CYS A 42 -38.61 12.07 8.36
N ASP A 43 -38.88 12.69 7.21
CA ASP A 43 -38.72 12.06 5.89
C ASP A 43 -37.27 12.11 5.37
N GLN A 44 -36.45 12.96 5.98
CA GLN A 44 -35.03 13.07 5.71
C GLN A 44 -34.23 13.37 6.97
N VAL A 45 -32.98 12.92 7.03
CA VAL A 45 -32.01 13.35 8.04
C VAL A 45 -30.73 13.79 7.37
N GLU A 46 -30.01 14.72 8.00
CA GLU A 46 -28.75 15.26 7.48
C GLU A 46 -27.57 14.76 8.31
N LEU A 47 -26.61 14.12 7.63
CA LEU A 47 -25.29 13.85 8.21
C LEU A 47 -24.34 14.99 7.86
N ARG A 48 -23.41 15.31 8.76
CA ARG A 48 -22.28 16.20 8.51
C ARG A 48 -21.03 15.33 8.44
N LEU A 49 -20.40 15.31 7.28
CA LEU A 49 -19.25 14.48 6.98
C LEU A 49 -18.25 15.33 6.22
N ASP A 50 -17.02 15.42 6.72
CA ASP A 50 -15.93 16.12 6.03
C ASP A 50 -16.24 17.58 5.67
N GLY A 51 -16.99 18.28 6.54
CA GLY A 51 -17.41 19.67 6.31
C GLY A 51 -18.61 19.82 5.38
N VAL A 52 -19.15 18.71 4.85
CA VAL A 52 -20.25 18.69 3.89
C VAL A 52 -21.51 18.13 4.53
N ARG A 53 -22.66 18.72 4.16
CA ARG A 53 -23.99 18.24 4.53
C ARG A 53 -24.45 17.15 3.55
N CYS A 54 -24.84 16.02 4.11
CA CYS A 54 -25.16 14.79 3.39
C CYS A 54 -26.61 14.39 3.73
N PRO A 55 -27.60 14.77 2.92
CA PRO A 55 -28.99 14.37 3.15
C PRO A 55 -29.17 12.87 2.94
N LEU A 56 -29.99 12.26 3.80
CA LEU A 56 -30.45 10.88 3.75
C LEU A 56 -31.97 10.90 3.67
N GLU A 57 -32.52 10.66 2.48
CA GLU A 57 -33.95 10.68 2.23
C GLU A 57 -34.55 9.28 2.38
N PHE A 58 -35.64 9.15 3.14
CA PHE A 58 -36.29 7.86 3.38
C PHE A 58 -37.39 7.52 2.37
N VAL A 59 -37.75 8.46 1.50
CA VAL A 59 -38.87 8.35 0.56
C VAL A 59 -38.77 7.09 -0.31
N LEU A 60 -37.56 6.74 -0.78
CA LEU A 60 -37.32 5.57 -1.63
C LEU A 60 -37.67 4.23 -0.95
N PHE A 61 -37.70 4.18 0.38
CA PHE A 61 -37.96 2.94 1.12
C PHE A 61 -39.46 2.65 1.31
N GLY A 62 -40.35 3.60 1.02
CA GLY A 62 -41.79 3.44 1.15
C GLY A 62 -42.20 2.83 2.49
N ALA A 63 -42.99 1.74 2.46
CA ALA A 63 -43.44 1.04 3.68
C ALA A 63 -42.31 0.41 4.52
N VAL A 64 -41.08 0.35 4.02
CA VAL A 64 -39.91 -0.17 4.76
C VAL A 64 -39.13 0.95 5.45
N SER A 65 -39.52 2.22 5.25
CA SER A 65 -38.84 3.41 5.81
C SER A 65 -38.61 3.29 7.32
N ASP A 66 -39.64 2.88 8.07
CA ASP A 66 -39.55 2.74 9.52
C ASP A 66 -38.50 1.74 9.98
N VAL A 67 -38.35 0.62 9.27
CA VAL A 67 -37.31 -0.37 9.53
C VAL A 67 -35.93 0.22 9.26
N VAL A 68 -35.79 0.92 8.13
CA VAL A 68 -34.52 1.52 7.71
C VAL A 68 -34.07 2.61 8.68
N LYS A 69 -35.00 3.38 9.26
CA LYS A 69 -34.68 4.33 10.35
C LYS A 69 -34.04 3.63 11.55
N ARG A 70 -34.56 2.47 11.99
CA ARG A 70 -33.95 1.68 13.10
C ARG A 70 -32.58 1.14 12.71
N VAL A 71 -32.43 0.64 11.48
CA VAL A 71 -31.14 0.19 10.94
C VAL A 71 -30.13 1.34 10.92
N LEU A 72 -30.55 2.54 10.52
CA LEU A 72 -29.68 3.73 10.52
C LEU A 72 -29.22 4.09 11.93
N VAL A 73 -30.14 4.07 12.90
CA VAL A 73 -29.80 4.30 14.32
C VAL A 73 -28.75 3.29 14.79
N ASP A 74 -28.99 2.00 14.55
CA ASP A 74 -28.08 0.91 14.92
C ASP A 74 -26.71 1.07 14.24
N TRP A 75 -26.70 1.48 12.98
CA TRP A 75 -25.49 1.74 12.23
C TRP A 75 -24.68 2.92 12.78
N LEU A 76 -25.32 4.07 13.08
CA LEU A 76 -24.64 5.24 13.66
C LEU A 76 -24.05 4.93 15.04
N HIS A 77 -24.71 4.08 15.83
CA HIS A 77 -24.19 3.65 17.12
C HIS A 77 -22.95 2.76 16.99
N GLN A 78 -22.87 1.93 15.94
CA GLN A 78 -21.81 0.92 15.81
C GLN A 78 -20.65 1.34 14.93
N TYR A 79 -20.93 2.01 13.82
CA TYR A 79 -19.97 2.23 12.77
C TYR A 79 -19.55 3.70 12.68
N ASP A 80 -18.60 3.93 11.78
CA ASP A 80 -18.16 5.24 11.36
C ASP A 80 -19.21 5.88 10.43
N PRO A 81 -19.55 7.17 10.59
CA PRO A 81 -20.60 7.84 9.81
C PRO A 81 -20.40 7.78 8.29
N HIS A 82 -19.17 7.76 7.76
CA HIS A 82 -18.94 7.60 6.32
C HIS A 82 -19.33 6.21 5.83
N SER A 83 -19.08 5.18 6.64
CA SER A 83 -19.52 3.81 6.31
C SER A 83 -21.04 3.71 6.30
N VAL A 84 -21.70 4.41 7.22
CA VAL A 84 -23.16 4.47 7.30
C VAL A 84 -23.75 5.16 6.07
N LYS A 85 -23.24 6.34 5.71
CA LYS A 85 -23.65 7.06 4.49
C LYS A 85 -23.46 6.20 3.25
N LEU A 86 -22.29 5.57 3.12
CA LEU A 86 -22.00 4.68 2.00
C LEU A 86 -23.03 3.55 1.91
N TRP A 87 -23.29 2.83 3.01
CA TRP A 87 -24.28 1.75 2.97
C TRP A 87 -25.68 2.26 2.65
N PHE A 88 -26.11 3.38 3.22
CA PHE A 88 -27.40 3.99 2.92
C PHE A 88 -27.54 4.28 1.42
N ASP A 89 -26.55 4.94 0.82
CA ASP A 89 -26.55 5.25 -0.62
C ASP A 89 -26.60 3.98 -1.48
N ARG A 90 -25.91 2.91 -1.05
CA ARG A 90 -25.94 1.63 -1.77
C ARG A 90 -27.26 0.88 -1.61
N LEU A 91 -27.97 1.06 -0.50
CA LEU A 91 -29.36 0.58 -0.39
C LEU A 91 -30.27 1.33 -1.36
N CYS A 92 -30.16 2.67 -1.43
CA CYS A 92 -30.93 3.48 -2.38
C CYS A 92 -30.61 3.09 -3.83
N SER A 93 -29.33 2.96 -4.18
CA SER A 93 -28.88 2.53 -5.50
C SER A 93 -29.45 1.15 -5.87
N TYR A 94 -29.40 0.20 -4.93
CA TYR A 94 -30.01 -1.12 -5.14
C TYR A 94 -31.52 -1.02 -5.40
N ILE A 95 -32.26 -0.23 -4.62
CA ILE A 95 -33.72 -0.06 -4.80
C ILE A 95 -34.04 0.55 -6.16
N VAL A 96 -33.30 1.57 -6.59
CA VAL A 96 -33.49 2.21 -7.90
C VAL A 96 -33.28 1.21 -9.04
N ARG A 97 -32.27 0.33 -8.94
CA ARG A 97 -31.95 -0.62 -10.01
C ARG A 97 -32.79 -1.90 -9.97
N ARG A 98 -33.09 -2.41 -8.77
CA ARG A 98 -33.67 -3.75 -8.56
C ARG A 98 -35.10 -3.73 -8.02
N GLY A 99 -35.63 -2.54 -7.74
CA GLY A 99 -36.99 -2.32 -7.26
C GLY A 99 -37.14 -2.50 -5.75
N LEU A 100 -38.06 -1.74 -5.17
CA LEU A 100 -38.39 -1.78 -3.75
C LEU A 100 -38.89 -3.17 -3.31
N ASP A 101 -39.60 -3.88 -4.18
CA ASP A 101 -40.18 -5.21 -3.87
C ASP A 101 -39.11 -6.23 -3.49
N SER A 102 -37.96 -6.21 -4.16
CA SER A 102 -36.85 -7.12 -3.83
C SER A 102 -36.24 -6.79 -2.46
N PHE A 103 -36.06 -5.50 -2.18
CA PHE A 103 -35.55 -5.03 -0.90
C PHE A 103 -36.51 -5.37 0.26
N ALA A 104 -37.79 -5.06 0.08
CA ALA A 104 -38.87 -5.39 1.01
C ALA A 104 -38.97 -6.90 1.27
N TYR A 105 -38.80 -7.73 0.23
CA TYR A 105 -38.82 -9.19 0.37
C TYR A 105 -37.69 -9.67 1.29
N LEU A 106 -36.47 -9.13 1.15
CA LEU A 106 -35.35 -9.46 2.05
C LEU A 106 -35.62 -9.08 3.50
N VAL A 107 -36.34 -7.97 3.74
CA VAL A 107 -36.66 -7.51 5.11
C VAL A 107 -37.74 -8.37 5.75
N ALA A 108 -38.83 -8.65 5.02
CA ALA A 108 -40.04 -9.26 5.58
C ALA A 108 -40.07 -10.79 5.55
N SER A 109 -39.16 -11.46 4.82
CA SER A 109 -39.20 -12.91 4.66
C SER A 109 -38.36 -13.65 5.70
N PRO A 110 -38.69 -14.91 6.03
CA PRO A 110 -37.82 -15.79 6.80
C PRO A 110 -36.41 -15.89 6.19
N ALA A 111 -35.40 -16.08 7.04
CA ALA A 111 -34.00 -16.07 6.60
C ALA A 111 -33.71 -17.08 5.45
N TYR A 112 -34.38 -18.23 5.45
CA TYR A 112 -34.22 -19.25 4.40
C TYR A 112 -34.77 -18.78 3.05
N ASP A 113 -35.96 -18.17 3.05
CA ASP A 113 -36.60 -17.63 1.84
C ASP A 113 -35.82 -16.42 1.31
N ALA A 114 -35.35 -15.55 2.21
CA ALA A 114 -34.47 -14.43 1.86
C ALA A 114 -33.15 -14.92 1.23
N ARG A 115 -32.59 -16.05 1.69
CA ARG A 115 -31.41 -16.68 1.07
C ARG A 115 -31.72 -17.25 -0.32
N ALA A 116 -32.88 -17.88 -0.49
CA ALA A 116 -33.32 -18.38 -1.79
C ALA A 116 -33.45 -17.22 -2.79
N HIS A 117 -34.14 -16.15 -2.41
CA HIS A 117 -34.28 -14.92 -3.20
C HIS A 117 -32.93 -14.23 -3.45
N TRP A 118 -32.02 -14.24 -2.46
CA TRP A 118 -30.67 -13.75 -2.67
C TRP A 118 -29.97 -14.48 -3.80
N THR A 119 -30.07 -15.80 -3.81
CA THR A 119 -29.34 -16.65 -4.76
C THR A 119 -29.95 -16.59 -6.15
N SER A 120 -31.28 -16.58 -6.27
CA SER A 120 -31.99 -16.61 -7.55
C SER A 120 -32.16 -15.23 -8.19
N PHE A 121 -32.32 -14.18 -7.38
CA PHE A 121 -32.61 -12.83 -7.88
C PHE A 121 -31.50 -11.85 -7.55
N VAL A 122 -31.15 -11.65 -6.27
CA VAL A 122 -30.21 -10.57 -5.88
C VAL A 122 -28.85 -10.76 -6.54
N LEU A 123 -28.28 -11.97 -6.46
CA LEU A 123 -26.93 -12.27 -6.93
C LEU A 123 -26.72 -12.01 -8.43
N THR A 124 -27.79 -12.01 -9.23
CA THR A 124 -27.67 -11.93 -10.70
C THR A 124 -27.07 -10.61 -11.18
N GLU A 125 -27.37 -9.50 -10.50
CA GLU A 125 -26.84 -8.17 -10.90
C GLU A 125 -26.58 -7.24 -9.71
N VAL A 126 -26.52 -7.76 -8.48
CA VAL A 126 -26.11 -6.95 -7.32
C VAL A 126 -24.66 -6.52 -7.49
N GLN A 127 -24.41 -5.24 -7.25
CA GLN A 127 -23.05 -4.74 -7.17
C GLN A 127 -22.41 -5.13 -5.83
N VAL A 128 -21.09 -5.10 -5.75
CA VAL A 128 -20.37 -5.67 -4.60
C VAL A 128 -20.59 -4.85 -3.33
N ASP A 129 -20.66 -3.53 -3.49
CA ASP A 129 -20.95 -2.54 -2.46
C ASP A 129 -22.42 -2.58 -2.02
N GLU A 130 -23.37 -2.71 -2.95
CA GLU A 130 -24.78 -2.99 -2.64
C GLU A 130 -24.95 -4.28 -1.84
N GLY A 131 -24.30 -5.36 -2.28
CA GLY A 131 -24.32 -6.63 -1.57
C GLY A 131 -23.71 -6.53 -0.17
N SER A 132 -22.70 -5.66 0.01
CA SER A 132 -22.16 -5.37 1.34
C SER A 132 -23.16 -4.60 2.20
N ALA A 133 -23.84 -3.59 1.65
CA ALA A 133 -24.83 -2.78 2.35
C ALA A 133 -26.07 -3.59 2.77
N LEU A 134 -26.60 -4.42 1.87
CA LEU A 134 -27.72 -5.33 2.17
C LEU A 134 -27.37 -6.27 3.31
N ARG A 135 -26.16 -6.87 3.31
CA ARG A 135 -25.71 -7.71 4.43
C ARG A 135 -25.55 -6.92 5.72
N ALA A 136 -25.03 -5.70 5.66
CA ALA A 136 -24.91 -4.85 6.84
C ALA A 136 -26.29 -4.53 7.44
N MET A 137 -27.31 -4.37 6.60
CA MET A 137 -28.70 -4.15 7.01
C MET A 137 -29.27 -5.44 7.64
N LEU A 138 -29.17 -6.58 6.97
CA LEU A 138 -29.66 -7.86 7.52
C LEU A 138 -29.02 -8.20 8.87
N ARG A 139 -27.73 -7.90 9.05
CA ARG A 139 -27.04 -8.06 10.35
C ARG A 139 -27.62 -7.12 11.42
N SER A 140 -28.03 -5.92 11.02
CA SER A 140 -28.71 -4.98 11.91
C SER A 140 -30.08 -5.51 12.33
N LEU A 141 -30.87 -6.03 11.37
CA LEU A 141 -32.15 -6.68 11.68
C LEU A 141 -31.97 -7.83 12.68
N CYS A 142 -30.95 -8.68 12.49
CA CYS A 142 -30.60 -9.74 13.45
C CYS A 142 -30.27 -9.23 14.86
N ARG A 143 -29.56 -8.11 14.98
CA ARG A 143 -29.20 -7.54 16.29
C ARG A 143 -30.40 -6.91 16.98
N LEU A 144 -31.27 -6.29 16.20
CA LEU A 144 -32.46 -5.60 16.68
C LEU A 144 -33.66 -6.55 16.88
N ASN A 145 -33.53 -7.82 16.50
CA ASN A 145 -34.62 -8.81 16.49
C ASN A 145 -35.85 -8.33 15.71
N ILE A 146 -35.65 -7.80 14.50
CA ILE A 146 -36.74 -7.27 13.67
C ILE A 146 -37.26 -8.34 12.72
N GLY A 147 -38.58 -8.61 12.76
CA GLY A 147 -39.24 -9.58 11.89
C GLY A 147 -38.73 -11.00 12.13
N HIS A 148 -38.38 -11.71 11.06
CA HIS A 148 -37.81 -13.06 11.15
C HIS A 148 -36.29 -13.10 11.36
N TRP A 149 -35.65 -11.95 11.57
CA TRP A 149 -34.20 -11.84 11.70
C TRP A 149 -33.79 -11.86 13.17
N GLU A 150 -33.46 -13.05 13.65
CA GLU A 150 -32.89 -13.28 14.99
C GLU A 150 -31.36 -13.48 14.91
N PRO A 151 -30.62 -13.40 16.04
CA PRO A 151 -29.19 -13.69 16.09
C PRO A 151 -28.79 -15.05 15.50
N SER A 152 -29.68 -16.05 15.58
CA SER A 152 -29.51 -17.39 15.00
C SER A 152 -29.35 -17.36 13.47
N ALA A 153 -29.97 -16.39 12.79
CA ALA A 153 -29.93 -16.22 11.33
C ALA A 153 -28.61 -15.61 10.81
N LEU A 154 -27.69 -15.20 11.68
CA LEU A 154 -26.38 -14.66 11.26
C LEU A 154 -25.57 -15.65 10.41
N SER A 155 -25.73 -16.95 10.65
CA SER A 155 -25.09 -18.01 9.85
C SER A 155 -25.54 -17.97 8.39
N VAL A 156 -26.83 -17.73 8.15
CA VAL A 156 -27.42 -17.59 6.81
C VAL A 156 -26.81 -16.39 6.09
N ILE A 157 -26.70 -15.24 6.76
CA ILE A 157 -26.12 -14.02 6.18
C ILE A 157 -24.65 -14.22 5.80
N ARG A 158 -23.88 -14.94 6.64
CA ARG A 158 -22.47 -15.27 6.38
C ARG A 158 -22.31 -16.19 5.16
N ALA A 159 -23.30 -17.04 4.88
CA ALA A 159 -23.30 -17.95 3.75
C ALA A 159 -23.77 -17.32 2.43
N LEU A 160 -24.23 -16.06 2.42
CA LEU A 160 -24.71 -15.40 1.21
C LEU A 160 -23.56 -15.17 0.21
N PRO A 161 -23.64 -15.66 -1.04
CA PRO A 161 -22.60 -15.50 -2.04
C PRO A 161 -22.45 -14.02 -2.46
N SER A 162 -21.21 -13.59 -2.71
CA SER A 162 -20.90 -12.25 -3.24
C SER A 162 -20.41 -12.34 -4.70
N PRO A 163 -20.61 -11.29 -5.50
CA PRO A 163 -19.92 -11.18 -6.78
C PRO A 163 -18.40 -11.26 -6.58
N LYS A 164 -17.69 -11.92 -7.49
CA LYS A 164 -16.23 -12.03 -7.44
C LYS A 164 -15.59 -10.71 -7.89
N VAL A 165 -14.67 -10.18 -7.09
CA VAL A 165 -13.90 -8.98 -7.42
C VAL A 165 -12.43 -9.21 -7.14
N ASP A 166 -11.59 -8.93 -8.13
CA ASP A 166 -10.17 -8.75 -7.89
C ASP A 166 -9.88 -7.29 -7.52
N ARG A 167 -9.75 -7.05 -6.21
CA ARG A 167 -9.50 -5.72 -5.64
C ARG A 167 -8.13 -5.15 -6.02
N TYR A 168 -7.21 -5.98 -6.50
CA TYR A 168 -5.83 -5.61 -6.78
C TYR A 168 -5.47 -5.76 -8.27
N ARG A 169 -6.49 -5.94 -9.12
CA ARG A 169 -6.31 -6.07 -10.57
C ARG A 169 -5.42 -4.96 -11.15
N VAL A 170 -5.70 -3.70 -10.83
CA VAL A 170 -4.96 -2.54 -11.37
C VAL A 170 -3.48 -2.54 -10.96
N VAL A 171 -3.17 -3.00 -9.74
CA VAL A 171 -1.78 -3.11 -9.25
C VAL A 171 -1.06 -4.26 -9.94
N ARG A 172 -1.75 -5.39 -10.16
CA ARG A 172 -1.19 -6.55 -10.87
C ARG A 172 -0.93 -6.28 -12.35
N ILE A 173 -1.78 -5.48 -12.99
CA ILE A 173 -1.60 -5.07 -14.40
C ILE A 173 -0.54 -3.97 -14.51
N GLY A 174 -0.42 -3.12 -13.49
CA GLY A 174 0.56 -2.02 -13.43
C GLY A 174 0.02 -0.67 -13.90
N ASP A 175 -1.26 -0.59 -14.32
CA ASP A 175 -1.87 0.63 -14.87
C ASP A 175 -1.96 1.79 -13.87
N CYS A 176 -1.89 1.52 -12.56
CA CYS A 176 -1.99 2.55 -11.52
C CYS A 176 -0.64 3.15 -11.09
N PHE A 177 0.47 2.76 -11.74
CA PHE A 177 1.80 3.27 -11.39
C PHE A 177 2.19 4.42 -12.31
N LEU A 178 2.58 5.54 -11.71
CA LEU A 178 3.07 6.68 -12.46
C LEU A 178 4.36 6.30 -13.22
N PRO A 179 4.46 6.61 -14.51
CA PRO A 179 5.70 6.52 -15.27
C PRO A 179 6.86 7.31 -14.63
N LEU A 180 8.11 6.90 -14.88
CA LEU A 180 9.29 7.52 -14.25
C LEU A 180 9.53 8.97 -14.68
N ASP A 181 9.19 9.30 -15.92
CA ASP A 181 9.19 10.66 -16.46
C ASP A 181 8.14 11.52 -15.75
N HIS A 182 6.91 11.03 -15.56
CA HIS A 182 5.89 11.74 -14.78
C HIS A 182 6.31 11.96 -13.32
N GLN A 183 6.95 10.96 -12.71
CA GLN A 183 7.51 11.10 -11.37
C GLN A 183 8.64 12.14 -11.31
N SER A 184 9.47 12.21 -12.35
CA SER A 184 10.53 13.23 -12.46
C SER A 184 9.93 14.63 -12.57
N LEU A 185 8.90 14.83 -13.42
CA LEU A 185 8.20 16.11 -13.56
C LEU A 185 7.61 16.62 -12.24
N ILE A 186 7.05 15.72 -11.42
CA ILE A 186 6.56 16.07 -10.08
C ILE A 186 7.72 16.55 -9.17
N VAL A 187 8.85 15.85 -9.17
CA VAL A 187 10.02 16.23 -8.36
C VAL A 187 10.61 17.55 -8.83
N ASP A 188 10.77 17.72 -10.15
CA ASP A 188 11.29 18.94 -10.76
C ASP A 188 10.40 20.15 -10.43
N HIS A 189 9.07 19.97 -10.45
CA HIS A 189 8.14 21.02 -10.02
C HIS A 189 8.32 21.39 -8.55
N ILE A 190 8.41 20.41 -7.64
CA ILE A 190 8.63 20.67 -6.20
C ILE A 190 9.94 21.42 -5.98
N ASP A 191 11.02 21.00 -6.65
CA ASP A 191 12.34 21.61 -6.52
C ASP A 191 12.35 23.04 -7.13
N ALA A 192 11.67 23.26 -8.26
CA ALA A 192 11.49 24.57 -8.85
C ALA A 192 10.71 25.53 -7.93
N MET A 193 9.65 25.06 -7.26
CA MET A 193 8.91 25.85 -6.28
C MET A 193 9.77 26.21 -5.05
N CYS A 194 10.63 25.30 -4.59
CA CYS A 194 11.61 25.60 -3.54
C CYS A 194 12.61 26.69 -3.98
N ALA A 195 13.09 26.62 -5.22
CA ALA A 195 14.00 27.61 -5.78
C ALA A 195 13.32 28.98 -5.94
N ALA A 196 12.08 29.01 -6.43
CA ALA A 196 11.29 30.23 -6.56
C ALA A 196 11.08 30.92 -5.19
N LEU A 197 10.67 30.16 -4.16
CA LEU A 197 10.54 30.68 -2.79
C LEU A 197 11.86 31.21 -2.21
N SER A 198 12.97 30.55 -2.52
CA SER A 198 14.29 30.97 -2.02
C SER A 198 14.76 32.28 -2.66
N ASN A 199 14.39 32.52 -3.92
CA ASN A 199 14.72 33.74 -4.65
C ASN A 199 13.79 34.90 -4.27
N ASP A 200 12.48 34.68 -4.34
CA ASP A 200 11.46 35.65 -3.96
C ASP A 200 10.22 34.91 -3.42
N PRO A 201 9.98 34.94 -2.10
CA PRO A 201 8.78 34.34 -1.52
C PRO A 201 7.47 34.86 -2.13
N GLN A 202 7.39 36.08 -2.64
CA GLN A 202 6.14 36.62 -3.20
C GLN A 202 5.88 36.13 -4.65
N SER A 203 6.88 35.53 -5.30
CA SER A 203 6.74 34.97 -6.66
C SER A 203 5.82 33.74 -6.72
N VAL A 204 5.61 33.09 -5.58
CA VAL A 204 4.71 31.93 -5.44
C VAL A 204 3.46 32.38 -4.70
N ASP A 205 2.29 32.25 -5.33
CA ASP A 205 1.02 32.59 -4.70
C ASP A 205 0.61 31.60 -3.59
N ASP A 206 -0.42 31.96 -2.84
CA ASP A 206 -0.85 31.22 -1.64
C ASP A 206 -1.49 29.87 -1.97
N GLU A 207 -2.15 29.75 -3.13
CA GLU A 207 -2.84 28.54 -3.57
C GLU A 207 -1.83 27.54 -4.15
N ALA A 208 -0.93 28.00 -5.03
CA ALA A 208 0.14 27.16 -5.56
C ALA A 208 1.05 26.61 -4.45
N LEU A 209 1.34 27.41 -3.42
CA LEU A 209 2.12 26.95 -2.26
C LEU A 209 1.38 25.88 -1.44
N ARG A 210 0.07 26.06 -1.21
CA ARG A 210 -0.77 25.05 -0.55
C ARG A 210 -0.77 23.75 -1.35
N ASP A 211 -0.97 23.86 -2.66
CA ASP A 211 -1.18 22.73 -3.55
C ASP A 211 0.08 21.88 -3.71
N VAL A 212 1.26 22.51 -3.81
CA VAL A 212 2.54 21.77 -3.80
C VAL A 212 2.82 21.12 -2.44
N CYS A 213 2.44 21.73 -1.31
CA CYS A 213 2.56 21.09 0.01
C CYS A 213 1.63 19.86 0.16
N ILE A 214 0.42 19.93 -0.40
CA ILE A 214 -0.51 18.80 -0.51
C ILE A 214 0.13 17.69 -1.36
N LEU A 215 0.68 18.05 -2.52
CA LEU A 215 1.32 17.10 -3.43
C LEU A 215 2.51 16.40 -2.76
N VAL A 216 3.39 17.13 -2.08
CA VAL A 216 4.52 16.56 -1.31
C VAL A 216 4.02 15.56 -0.27
N THR A 217 2.98 15.92 0.48
CA THR A 217 2.42 15.08 1.54
C THR A 217 1.86 13.75 0.96
N SER A 218 1.21 13.82 -0.20
CA SER A 218 0.69 12.65 -0.91
C SER A 218 1.81 11.83 -1.57
N TYR A 219 2.70 12.47 -2.31
CA TYR A 219 3.74 11.83 -3.12
C TYR A 219 4.84 11.17 -2.27
N GLN A 220 5.27 11.81 -1.18
CA GLN A 220 6.35 11.29 -0.33
C GLN A 220 5.85 10.19 0.61
N TYR A 221 4.65 10.34 1.18
CA TYR A 221 4.16 9.49 2.27
C TYR A 221 2.90 8.70 1.96
N ALA A 222 2.33 8.86 0.76
CA ALA A 222 1.13 8.16 0.33
C ALA A 222 -0.07 8.38 1.27
N PHE A 223 -0.12 9.52 1.97
CA PHE A 223 -1.23 9.83 2.86
C PHE A 223 -2.52 9.99 2.06
N ARG A 224 -3.62 9.43 2.60
CA ARG A 224 -4.92 9.52 1.92
C ARG A 224 -5.46 10.95 2.00
N PRO A 225 -6.28 11.40 1.05
CA PRO A 225 -6.87 12.75 1.08
C PRO A 225 -7.58 13.08 2.39
N GLY A 226 -8.35 12.14 2.95
CA GLY A 226 -9.00 12.31 4.26
C GLY A 226 -8.02 12.50 5.43
N GLN A 227 -6.80 11.95 5.32
CA GLN A 227 -5.74 12.15 6.29
C GLN A 227 -5.06 13.51 6.11
N ILE A 228 -4.76 13.89 4.86
CA ILE A 228 -4.13 15.17 4.52
C ILE A 228 -5.03 16.33 4.96
N ALA A 229 -6.33 16.27 4.64
CA ALA A 229 -7.30 17.30 4.99
C ALA A 229 -7.46 17.50 6.51
N ARG A 230 -7.14 16.48 7.32
CA ARG A 230 -7.24 16.51 8.80
C ARG A 230 -5.93 16.88 9.50
N ILE A 231 -4.88 17.24 8.77
CA ILE A 231 -3.65 17.75 9.38
C ILE A 231 -3.96 19.10 10.00
N GLU A 232 -3.70 19.26 11.29
CA GLU A 232 -3.87 20.53 11.98
C GLU A 232 -2.62 21.41 11.81
N THR A 233 -2.77 22.72 11.95
CA THR A 233 -1.60 23.62 12.01
C THR A 233 -0.65 23.20 13.14
N ALA A 234 -1.20 22.73 14.27
CA ALA A 234 -0.42 22.22 15.41
C ALA A 234 0.31 20.89 15.15
N ASP A 235 -0.05 20.16 14.09
CA ASP A 235 0.60 18.91 13.69
C ASP A 235 1.90 19.14 12.91
N VAL A 236 2.17 20.37 12.48
CA VAL A 236 3.39 20.74 11.77
C VAL A 236 4.39 21.35 12.74
N ARG A 237 5.54 20.69 12.92
CA ARG A 237 6.64 21.16 13.76
C ARG A 237 7.80 21.61 12.90
N LEU A 238 8.14 22.88 13.03
CA LEU A 238 9.28 23.51 12.36
C LEU A 238 10.44 23.61 13.34
N TYR A 239 11.62 23.18 12.92
CA TYR A 239 12.84 23.23 13.73
C TYR A 239 13.83 24.25 13.16
N SER A 240 14.61 24.89 14.03
CA SER A 240 15.67 25.85 13.63
C SER A 240 16.73 25.26 12.71
N THR A 241 16.88 23.93 12.69
CA THR A 241 17.77 23.19 11.78
C THR A 241 17.26 23.13 10.33
N GLY A 242 16.04 23.62 10.08
CA GLY A 242 15.31 23.48 8.82
C GLY A 242 14.58 22.15 8.67
N ALA A 243 14.55 21.30 9.71
CA ALA A 243 13.74 20.09 9.69
C ALA A 243 12.24 20.45 9.86
N VAL A 244 11.38 19.74 9.11
CA VAL A 244 9.93 19.86 9.20
C VAL A 244 9.34 18.48 9.49
N HIS A 245 8.57 18.37 10.56
CA HIS A 245 7.84 17.16 10.90
C HIS A 245 6.33 17.41 10.76
N VAL A 246 5.63 16.48 10.13
CA VAL A 246 4.17 16.50 10.00
C VAL A 246 3.61 15.26 10.70
N ALA A 247 2.72 15.47 11.65
CA ALA A 247 1.98 14.41 12.31
C ALA A 247 0.65 14.16 11.60
N VAL A 248 0.33 12.89 11.34
CA VAL A 248 -0.90 12.50 10.64
C VAL A 248 -1.63 11.44 11.43
N THR A 249 -2.93 11.61 11.63
CA THR A 249 -3.76 10.65 12.37
C THR A 249 -4.15 9.46 11.50
N ARG A 250 -4.04 8.25 12.06
CA ARG A 250 -4.65 7.03 11.47
C ARG A 250 -6.14 6.95 11.82
N ILE A 251 -6.99 7.29 10.86
CA ILE A 251 -8.44 7.51 11.06
C ILE A 251 -9.25 6.20 11.21
N LYS A 252 -8.70 5.03 10.86
CA LYS A 252 -9.51 3.79 10.74
C LYS A 252 -10.11 3.21 12.03
N GLN A 253 -9.98 3.86 13.20
CA GLN A 253 -10.58 3.34 14.45
C GLN A 253 -11.37 4.41 15.19
N LYS A 254 -12.64 4.07 15.48
CA LYS A 254 -13.65 4.86 16.22
C LYS A 254 -13.23 5.24 17.64
N ASP A 255 -12.24 4.56 18.20
CA ASP A 255 -11.80 4.76 19.56
C ASP A 255 -10.72 5.86 19.61
N ASN A 256 -11.05 7.01 20.20
CA ASN A 256 -10.13 8.14 20.35
C ASN A 256 -8.82 7.73 21.05
N ARG A 257 -8.88 6.72 21.95
CA ARG A 257 -7.71 6.13 22.61
C ARG A 257 -6.75 5.38 21.66
N LYS A 258 -7.20 5.03 20.45
CA LYS A 258 -6.44 4.27 19.45
C LYS A 258 -6.06 5.11 18.23
N ARG A 259 -6.29 6.43 18.25
CA ARG A 259 -5.79 7.35 17.22
C ARG A 259 -4.28 7.47 17.33
N ILE A 260 -3.58 6.63 16.58
CA ILE A 260 -2.13 6.70 16.46
C ILE A 260 -1.80 7.87 15.54
N ARG A 261 -1.09 8.87 16.09
CA ARG A 261 -0.46 9.93 15.29
C ARG A 261 0.89 9.44 14.79
N GLU A 262 1.05 9.40 13.49
CA GLU A 262 2.32 9.06 12.85
C GLU A 262 3.06 10.33 12.48
N THR A 263 4.21 10.55 13.09
CA THR A 263 5.09 11.65 12.70
C THR A 263 5.96 11.23 11.53
N ARG A 264 6.03 12.07 10.51
CA ARG A 264 6.90 11.91 9.33
C ARG A 264 7.73 13.17 9.11
N ARG A 265 8.97 13.00 8.68
CA ARG A 265 9.92 14.10 8.45
C ARG A 265 9.99 14.45 6.98
N ILE A 266 9.45 15.60 6.58
CA ILE A 266 9.56 16.11 5.21
C ILE A 266 11.03 16.14 4.78
N LYS A 267 11.28 15.79 3.51
CA LYS A 267 12.61 15.86 2.88
C LYS A 267 13.22 17.24 3.15
N ARG A 268 14.50 17.31 3.50
CA ARG A 268 15.11 18.56 4.02
C ARG A 268 15.03 19.68 2.98
N GLU A 269 15.29 19.35 1.73
CA GLU A 269 15.20 20.25 0.57
C GLU A 269 13.79 20.80 0.33
N TRP A 270 12.73 20.09 0.76
CA TRP A 270 11.33 20.50 0.60
C TRP A 270 10.76 21.19 1.85
N GLY A 271 11.52 21.21 2.94
CA GLY A 271 11.15 21.90 4.18
C GLY A 271 10.80 23.39 4.02
N PRO A 272 11.50 24.17 3.16
CA PRO A 272 11.17 25.58 2.92
C PRO A 272 9.72 25.82 2.49
N LEU A 273 9.10 24.92 1.71
CA LEU A 273 7.70 25.02 1.29
C LEU A 273 6.77 25.07 2.51
N PHE A 274 6.95 24.13 3.45
CA PHE A 274 6.12 24.05 4.65
C PHE A 274 6.40 25.19 5.64
N ASN A 275 7.65 25.63 5.75
CA ASN A 275 8.00 26.78 6.61
C ASN A 275 7.26 28.04 6.16
N GLU A 276 7.32 28.36 4.85
CA GLU A 276 6.63 29.53 4.32
C GLU A 276 5.11 29.32 4.35
N PHE A 277 4.61 28.12 4.03
CA PHE A 277 3.18 27.84 4.04
C PHE A 277 2.55 28.05 5.42
N VAL A 278 3.16 27.51 6.49
CA VAL A 278 2.70 27.71 7.87
C VAL A 278 2.72 29.19 8.25
N LYS A 279 3.77 29.93 7.88
CA LYS A 279 3.85 31.37 8.12
C LYS A 279 2.72 32.15 7.43
N ARG A 280 2.38 31.81 6.19
CA ARG A 280 1.26 32.43 5.47
C ARG A 280 -0.09 32.02 6.04
N ARG A 281 -0.20 30.80 6.53
CA ARG A 281 -1.39 30.29 7.22
C ARG A 281 -1.64 31.03 8.53
N ASP A 282 -0.61 31.25 9.33
CA ASP A 282 -0.68 32.00 10.59
C ASP A 282 -0.98 33.49 10.36
N ALA A 283 -0.53 34.04 9.23
CA ALA A 283 -0.87 35.40 8.79
C ALA A 283 -2.30 35.53 8.23
N GLY A 284 -3.08 34.45 8.17
CA GLY A 284 -4.47 34.46 7.67
C GLY A 284 -4.60 34.69 6.16
N ARG A 285 -3.53 34.47 5.39
CA ARG A 285 -3.53 34.69 3.93
C ARG A 285 -4.20 33.57 3.14
N VAL A 286 -4.15 32.35 3.66
CA VAL A 286 -4.64 31.15 2.97
C VAL A 286 -6.15 31.03 3.15
N MET A 287 -6.87 30.95 2.03
CA MET A 287 -8.33 30.77 2.02
C MET A 287 -8.73 29.40 2.59
N ILE A 288 -9.81 29.41 3.38
CA ILE A 288 -10.41 28.23 3.99
C ILE A 288 -11.74 27.98 3.28
N GLU A 289 -11.93 26.78 2.74
CA GLU A 289 -13.17 26.33 2.11
C GLU A 289 -14.33 26.32 3.13
N GLU A 290 -15.55 26.58 2.67
CA GLU A 290 -16.74 26.54 3.52
C GLU A 290 -16.89 25.17 4.21
N GLY A 291 -17.26 25.18 5.49
CA GLY A 291 -17.41 23.96 6.29
C GLY A 291 -16.10 23.35 6.80
N VAL A 292 -14.94 23.90 6.45
CA VAL A 292 -13.64 23.44 6.94
C VAL A 292 -13.24 24.16 8.23
N PRO A 293 -12.95 23.43 9.33
CA PRO A 293 -12.49 24.05 10.57
C PRO A 293 -11.21 24.87 10.42
N PRO A 294 -11.11 26.08 11.02
CA PRO A 294 -9.92 26.93 10.91
C PRO A 294 -8.64 26.35 11.51
N ARG A 295 -8.71 25.30 12.32
CA ARG A 295 -7.53 24.58 12.85
C ARG A 295 -6.82 23.71 11.81
N LEU A 296 -7.49 23.38 10.70
CA LEU A 296 -6.95 22.51 9.67
C LEU A 296 -5.98 23.29 8.78
N LEU A 297 -4.82 22.69 8.56
CA LEU A 297 -3.66 23.31 7.93
C LEU A 297 -3.97 23.78 6.51
N PHE A 298 -4.49 22.88 5.68
CA PHE A 298 -4.70 23.13 4.25
C PHE A 298 -5.99 23.88 3.93
N GLY A 299 -6.94 23.99 4.87
CA GLY A 299 -8.19 24.70 4.62
C GLY A 299 -9.07 24.09 3.53
N LEU A 300 -8.94 22.78 3.26
CA LEU A 300 -9.69 22.07 2.23
C LEU A 300 -10.40 20.82 2.77
N THR A 301 -11.52 20.46 2.15
CA THR A 301 -12.16 19.16 2.33
C THR A 301 -11.31 18.01 1.73
N PRO A 302 -11.53 16.74 2.11
CA PRO A 302 -10.86 15.59 1.47
C PRO A 302 -11.11 15.51 -0.04
N SER A 303 -12.30 15.92 -0.51
CA SER A 303 -12.60 16.08 -1.93
C SER A 303 -11.78 17.21 -2.55
N GLY A 304 -11.65 18.36 -1.87
CA GLY A 304 -10.79 19.46 -2.30
C GLY A 304 -9.33 19.04 -2.45
N VAL A 305 -8.78 18.31 -1.48
CA VAL A 305 -7.42 17.73 -1.56
C VAL A 305 -7.28 16.78 -2.76
N SER A 306 -8.27 15.92 -3.00
CA SER A 306 -8.24 15.00 -4.15
C SER A 306 -8.24 15.74 -5.48
N ARG A 307 -9.06 16.80 -5.57
CA ARG A 307 -9.17 17.66 -6.75
C ARG A 307 -7.85 18.38 -7.04
N VAL A 308 -7.24 18.99 -6.02
CA VAL A 308 -5.93 19.64 -6.14
C VAL A 308 -4.87 18.69 -6.70
N ILE A 309 -4.80 17.46 -6.18
CA ILE A 309 -3.82 16.47 -6.65
C ILE A 309 -4.08 16.09 -8.11
N LEU A 310 -5.34 15.88 -8.49
CA LEU A 310 -5.71 15.54 -9.87
C LEU A 310 -5.41 16.67 -10.86
N GLU A 311 -5.78 17.91 -10.51
CA GLU A 311 -5.53 19.10 -11.33
C GLU A 311 -4.03 19.34 -11.49
N LEU A 312 -3.28 19.40 -10.37
CA LEU A 312 -1.84 19.68 -10.42
C LEU A 312 -1.05 18.59 -11.16
N THR A 313 -1.39 17.31 -10.98
CA THR A 313 -0.72 16.25 -11.74
C THR A 313 -1.07 16.27 -13.22
N SER A 314 -2.32 16.59 -13.57
CA SER A 314 -2.74 16.79 -14.96
C SER A 314 -1.99 17.94 -15.63
N ASP A 315 -1.81 19.06 -14.93
CA ASP A 315 -1.10 20.22 -15.46
C ASP A 315 0.39 19.93 -15.67
N LEU A 316 1.00 19.13 -14.77
CA LEU A 316 2.42 18.81 -14.83
C LEU A 316 2.75 17.72 -15.86
N THR A 317 1.91 16.68 -15.98
CA THR A 317 2.24 15.48 -16.75
C THR A 317 1.35 15.29 -17.99
N GLY A 318 0.33 16.13 -18.18
CA GLY A 318 -0.69 15.93 -19.22
C GLY A 318 -1.70 14.82 -18.91
N GLU A 319 -1.61 14.19 -17.73
CA GLU A 319 -2.49 13.09 -17.29
C GLU A 319 -2.87 13.27 -15.81
N ALA A 320 -4.14 13.10 -15.49
CA ALA A 320 -4.63 13.23 -14.13
C ALA A 320 -4.31 11.98 -13.29
N TRP A 321 -3.46 12.13 -12.27
CA TRP A 321 -3.09 11.05 -11.35
C TRP A 321 -3.80 11.21 -10.02
N SER A 322 -4.56 10.18 -9.62
CA SER A 322 -5.31 10.24 -8.37
C SER A 322 -4.38 10.09 -7.16
N PRO A 323 -4.82 10.55 -5.96
CA PRO A 323 -4.11 10.25 -4.71
C PRO A 323 -3.91 8.75 -4.46
N THR A 324 -4.79 7.91 -5.01
CA THR A 324 -4.68 6.45 -4.93
C THR A 324 -3.54 5.94 -5.82
N ASP A 325 -3.35 6.52 -7.00
CA ASP A 325 -2.25 6.15 -7.92
C ASP A 325 -0.90 6.60 -7.37
N LEU A 326 -0.81 7.82 -6.83
CA LEU A 326 0.38 8.28 -6.11
C LEU A 326 0.76 7.34 -4.95
N ARG A 327 -0.27 6.86 -4.24
CA ARG A 327 -0.10 5.91 -3.15
C ARG A 327 0.36 4.52 -3.61
N HIS A 328 -0.20 4.00 -4.70
CA HIS A 328 0.26 2.74 -5.29
C HIS A 328 1.70 2.87 -5.80
N THR A 329 2.02 3.98 -6.46
CA THR A 329 3.36 4.31 -6.95
C THR A 329 4.38 4.42 -5.81
N ALA A 330 4.04 5.09 -4.71
CA ALA A 330 4.89 5.15 -3.52
C ALA A 330 5.14 3.76 -2.91
N ALA A 331 4.09 2.94 -2.80
CA ALA A 331 4.23 1.57 -2.31
C ALA A 331 5.12 0.72 -3.22
N GLN A 332 4.96 0.84 -4.55
CA GLN A 332 5.78 0.12 -5.52
C GLN A 332 7.25 0.55 -5.47
N ARG A 333 7.53 1.86 -5.41
CA ARG A 333 8.90 2.39 -5.23
C ARG A 333 9.60 1.81 -4.00
N LEU A 334 8.89 1.70 -2.87
CA LEU A 334 9.46 1.12 -1.66
C LEU A 334 9.69 -0.39 -1.80
N ALA A 335 8.78 -1.12 -2.45
CA ALA A 335 8.95 -2.54 -2.74
C ALA A 335 10.17 -2.80 -3.65
N ASP A 336 10.32 -2.00 -4.70
CA ASP A 336 11.48 -2.03 -5.61
C ASP A 336 12.78 -1.68 -4.88
N GLY A 337 12.70 -0.70 -3.96
CA GLY A 337 13.77 -0.30 -3.04
C GLY A 337 14.14 -1.36 -1.99
N GLY A 338 13.40 -2.46 -1.90
CA GLY A 338 13.73 -3.59 -1.01
C GLY A 338 13.26 -3.43 0.43
N ILE A 339 12.24 -2.60 0.70
CA ILE A 339 11.62 -2.54 2.02
C ILE A 339 11.08 -3.93 2.44
N SER A 340 10.99 -4.19 3.74
CA SER A 340 10.35 -5.40 4.24
C SER A 340 8.82 -5.35 4.06
N HIS A 341 8.15 -6.51 4.03
CA HIS A 341 6.68 -6.59 3.98
C HIS A 341 6.02 -5.86 5.16
N ALA A 342 6.60 -6.03 6.36
CA ALA A 342 6.15 -5.32 7.56
C ALA A 342 6.32 -3.80 7.41
N GLY A 343 7.46 -3.34 6.89
CA GLY A 343 7.71 -1.92 6.64
C GLY A 343 6.79 -1.33 5.58
N LEU A 344 6.48 -2.07 4.51
CA LEU A 344 5.51 -1.62 3.50
C LEU A 344 4.09 -1.55 4.06
N SER A 345 3.66 -2.56 4.81
CA SER A 345 2.34 -2.54 5.46
C SER A 345 2.24 -1.43 6.52
N GLU A 346 3.32 -1.16 7.25
CA GLU A 346 3.41 -0.01 8.14
C GLU A 346 3.30 1.29 7.34
N PHE A 347 4.08 1.50 6.28
CA PHE A 347 3.99 2.68 5.43
C PHE A 347 2.56 2.90 4.88
N MET A 348 1.90 1.83 4.44
CA MET A 348 0.53 1.89 3.96
C MET A 348 -0.53 2.01 5.08
N GLY A 349 -0.18 1.76 6.33
CA GLY A 349 -1.16 1.65 7.41
C GLY A 349 -2.19 0.55 7.18
N HIS A 350 -1.72 -0.59 6.70
CA HIS A 350 -2.50 -1.82 6.60
C HIS A 350 -2.23 -2.70 7.83
N SER A 351 -3.27 -3.32 8.36
CA SER A 351 -3.14 -4.25 9.49
C SER A 351 -2.69 -5.66 9.08
N SER A 352 -2.60 -5.93 7.78
CA SER A 352 -2.16 -7.21 7.23
C SER A 352 -1.00 -7.00 6.27
N ASP A 353 0.02 -7.85 6.43
CA ASP A 353 1.18 -8.03 5.56
C ASP A 353 0.82 -8.59 4.18
N ARG A 354 -0.25 -9.40 4.07
CA ARG A 354 -0.70 -10.02 2.81
C ARG A 354 -0.98 -9.02 1.69
N VAL A 355 -1.35 -7.78 2.02
CA VAL A 355 -1.59 -6.73 1.02
C VAL A 355 -0.28 -6.25 0.39
N ALA A 356 0.84 -6.36 1.12
CA ALA A 356 2.16 -6.00 0.61
C ALA A 356 2.58 -6.93 -0.55
N ASN A 357 2.21 -8.22 -0.51
CA ASN A 357 2.54 -9.21 -1.54
C ASN A 357 2.21 -8.74 -2.95
N VAL A 358 1.12 -7.99 -3.12
CA VAL A 358 0.68 -7.49 -4.43
C VAL A 358 1.77 -6.64 -5.10
N TYR A 359 2.51 -5.83 -4.33
CA TYR A 359 3.58 -4.97 -4.86
C TYR A 359 4.90 -5.72 -5.08
N PHE A 360 5.16 -6.75 -4.26
CA PHE A 360 6.33 -7.62 -4.45
C PHE A 360 6.17 -8.52 -5.68
N ASP A 361 4.97 -9.11 -5.86
CA ASP A 361 4.62 -9.89 -7.04
C ASP A 361 4.77 -9.06 -8.33
N ALA A 362 4.42 -7.78 -8.25
CA ALA A 362 4.48 -6.85 -9.37
C ALA A 362 5.87 -6.23 -9.60
N SER A 363 6.86 -6.46 -8.73
CA SER A 363 8.17 -5.78 -8.77
C SER A 363 9.18 -6.49 -9.69
N PRO A 364 9.55 -5.92 -10.85
CA PRO A 364 10.57 -6.51 -11.71
C PRO A 364 11.96 -6.59 -11.06
N PRO A 365 12.43 -5.60 -10.26
CA PRO A 365 13.67 -5.73 -9.50
C PRO A 365 13.67 -6.89 -8.50
N GLN A 366 12.54 -7.16 -7.83
CA GLN A 366 12.44 -8.30 -6.92
C GLN A 366 12.36 -9.62 -7.68
N ALA A 367 11.59 -9.69 -8.77
CA ALA A 367 11.58 -10.85 -9.65
C ALA A 367 12.98 -11.12 -10.23
N LYS A 368 13.72 -10.07 -10.62
CA LYS A 368 15.13 -10.17 -11.03
C LYS A 368 15.99 -10.65 -9.87
N ARG A 369 15.89 -10.10 -8.66
CA ARG A 369 16.65 -10.57 -7.48
C ARG A 369 16.35 -12.03 -7.13
N ILE A 370 15.11 -12.47 -7.28
CA ILE A 370 14.69 -13.86 -7.10
C ILE A 370 15.28 -14.72 -8.23
N ASN A 371 15.17 -14.31 -9.49
CA ASN A 371 15.75 -15.01 -10.64
C ASN A 371 17.28 -15.10 -10.55
N ASP A 372 17.94 -14.05 -10.05
CA ASP A 372 19.38 -13.96 -9.77
C ASP A 372 19.77 -14.77 -8.54
N ALA A 373 18.86 -14.99 -7.59
CA ALA A 373 19.06 -15.88 -6.44
C ALA A 373 18.81 -17.35 -6.78
N LEU A 374 17.94 -17.61 -7.75
CA LEU A 374 17.61 -18.94 -8.27
C LEU A 374 18.50 -19.35 -9.46
N ALA A 375 19.36 -18.45 -9.95
CA ALA A 375 20.21 -18.63 -11.13
C ALA A 375 19.43 -19.03 -12.42
N ILE A 376 18.18 -18.57 -12.55
CA ILE A 376 17.26 -18.96 -13.64
C ILE A 376 17.40 -18.05 -14.89
N SER A 377 18.06 -16.89 -14.81
CA SER A 377 18.13 -15.96 -15.95
C SER A 377 19.32 -16.20 -16.90
N PRO A 378 19.10 -16.39 -18.22
CA PRO A 378 20.14 -16.47 -19.25
C PRO A 378 20.82 -15.13 -19.57
N ILE A 379 20.37 -14.01 -18.99
CA ILE A 379 20.73 -12.64 -19.43
C ILE A 379 22.10 -12.19 -18.91
N TYR A 380 22.69 -12.88 -17.95
CA TYR A 380 24.02 -12.53 -17.41
C TYR A 380 25.21 -12.89 -18.31
N LYS A 381 24.97 -13.37 -19.54
CA LYS A 381 26.05 -13.62 -20.52
C LYS A 381 26.80 -12.37 -20.98
N ASN A 382 26.27 -11.14 -20.79
CA ASN A 382 26.83 -9.97 -21.50
C ASN A 382 27.18 -8.71 -20.66
N VAL A 383 27.20 -8.74 -19.33
CA VAL A 383 27.64 -7.56 -18.55
C VAL A 383 28.65 -7.92 -17.46
N ALA A 384 29.88 -8.22 -17.90
CA ALA A 384 31.14 -7.96 -17.19
C ALA A 384 32.34 -8.37 -18.06
N LYS A 385 32.49 -7.79 -19.26
CA LYS A 385 33.69 -7.97 -20.11
C LYS A 385 34.93 -7.23 -19.58
N ILE A 386 35.01 -6.97 -18.26
CA ILE A 386 36.05 -6.15 -17.64
C ILE A 386 36.54 -6.84 -16.36
N ALA A 387 37.35 -7.88 -16.53
CA ALA A 387 38.40 -8.26 -15.58
C ALA A 387 39.34 -9.30 -16.23
N THR A 388 40.27 -8.80 -17.05
CA THR A 388 41.59 -9.36 -17.41
C THR A 388 41.98 -10.69 -16.73
N THR A 389 41.69 -11.83 -17.37
CA THR A 389 42.13 -13.15 -16.90
C THR A 389 43.52 -13.47 -17.47
N LYS A 390 44.57 -13.38 -16.65
CA LYS A 390 45.85 -14.07 -16.92
C LYS A 390 45.74 -15.47 -16.33
N THR A 391 45.32 -16.44 -17.15
CA THR A 391 45.25 -17.85 -16.76
C THR A 391 46.68 -18.43 -16.69
N ILE A 392 46.87 -19.45 -15.85
CA ILE A 392 48.14 -20.18 -15.74
C ILE A 392 47.92 -21.66 -16.03
N ASP A 393 48.91 -22.35 -16.58
CA ASP A 393 48.84 -23.79 -16.79
C ASP A 393 49.32 -24.58 -15.56
N LYS A 394 49.13 -25.90 -15.61
CA LYS A 394 49.49 -26.80 -14.51
C LYS A 394 50.99 -26.85 -14.24
N ALA A 395 51.83 -26.68 -15.27
CA ALA A 395 53.28 -26.68 -15.15
C ALA A 395 53.78 -25.42 -14.43
N MET A 396 53.21 -24.26 -14.79
CA MET A 396 53.47 -22.97 -14.18
C MET A 396 52.98 -22.92 -12.73
N LEU A 397 51.80 -23.50 -12.43
CA LEU A 397 51.29 -23.60 -11.06
C LEU A 397 52.21 -24.42 -10.15
N LEU A 398 52.70 -25.57 -10.63
CA LEU A 398 53.63 -26.43 -9.89
C LEU A 398 55.03 -25.78 -9.74
N GLY A 399 55.41 -24.90 -10.66
CA GLY A 399 56.65 -24.11 -10.60
C GLY A 399 56.58 -22.89 -9.68
N LEU A 400 55.40 -22.49 -9.20
CA LEU A 400 55.26 -21.39 -8.24
C LEU A 400 55.70 -21.84 -6.83
N PRO A 401 56.36 -20.96 -6.04
CA PRO A 401 56.61 -21.21 -4.64
C PRO A 401 55.33 -21.59 -3.90
N ALA A 402 55.41 -22.52 -2.93
CA ALA A 402 54.24 -23.03 -2.20
C ALA A 402 53.35 -21.93 -1.61
N GLU A 403 53.96 -20.82 -1.17
CA GLU A 403 53.27 -19.64 -0.63
C GLU A 403 52.38 -18.92 -1.66
N LYS A 404 52.64 -19.10 -2.96
CA LYS A 404 51.87 -18.50 -4.05
C LYS A 404 50.84 -19.44 -4.65
N GLN A 405 50.83 -20.71 -4.25
CA GLN A 405 49.80 -21.67 -4.66
C GLN A 405 48.57 -21.51 -3.76
N ILE A 406 47.39 -21.54 -4.35
CA ILE A 406 46.15 -21.31 -3.59
C ILE A 406 45.57 -22.63 -3.10
N GLY A 407 45.51 -22.78 -1.77
CA GLY A 407 44.82 -23.88 -1.08
C GLY A 407 44.30 -23.49 0.31
N GLY A 408 43.30 -24.23 0.80
CA GLY A 408 42.71 -24.06 2.13
C GLY A 408 41.43 -24.87 2.33
N VAL A 409 40.82 -24.81 3.52
CA VAL A 409 39.64 -25.63 3.87
C VAL A 409 38.47 -24.74 4.34
N PRO A 410 37.85 -23.94 3.46
CA PRO A 410 36.67 -23.15 3.83
C PRO A 410 35.48 -24.06 4.15
N HIS A 411 34.79 -23.80 5.26
CA HIS A 411 33.59 -24.54 5.68
C HIS A 411 33.76 -26.07 5.74
N GLY A 412 34.98 -26.57 6.00
CA GLY A 412 35.29 -28.00 6.05
C GLY A 412 35.50 -28.66 4.68
N ILE A 413 35.43 -27.89 3.59
CA ILE A 413 35.62 -28.38 2.22
C ILE A 413 37.06 -28.08 1.80
N PRO A 414 37.89 -29.10 1.48
CA PRO A 414 39.25 -28.86 1.01
C PRO A 414 39.22 -28.31 -0.42
N ILE A 415 39.79 -27.13 -0.62
CA ILE A 415 39.95 -26.48 -1.93
C ILE A 415 41.44 -26.24 -2.14
N ALA A 416 42.01 -26.85 -3.18
CA ALA A 416 43.42 -26.68 -3.56
C ALA A 416 43.57 -26.81 -5.07
N GLY A 417 44.66 -26.26 -5.62
CA GLY A 417 44.99 -26.41 -7.04
C GLY A 417 44.15 -25.53 -7.98
N ILE A 418 43.38 -24.57 -7.44
CA ILE A 418 42.52 -23.68 -8.23
C ILE A 418 43.29 -22.56 -8.94
N GLY A 419 44.57 -22.38 -8.65
CA GLY A 419 45.40 -21.34 -9.27
C GLY A 419 46.45 -20.74 -8.34
N GLY A 420 47.07 -19.66 -8.79
CA GLY A 420 48.15 -18.96 -8.11
C GLY A 420 47.78 -17.53 -7.70
N CYS A 421 48.58 -16.94 -6.82
CA CYS A 421 48.47 -15.55 -6.41
C CYS A 421 49.76 -14.77 -6.66
N ASN A 422 49.67 -13.58 -7.24
CA ASN A 422 50.84 -12.72 -7.45
C ASN A 422 51.47 -12.24 -6.13
N LEU A 423 50.64 -12.03 -5.10
CA LEU A 423 51.04 -11.54 -3.78
C LEU A 423 51.55 -12.65 -2.83
N GLY A 424 50.98 -13.85 -2.90
CA GLY A 424 51.22 -14.95 -1.96
C GLY A 424 50.20 -14.99 -0.80
N GLN A 425 49.83 -16.20 -0.36
CA GLN A 425 48.84 -16.44 0.69
C GLN A 425 49.31 -15.95 2.07
N ASN A 426 50.60 -16.05 2.36
CA ASN A 426 51.21 -15.59 3.63
C ASN A 426 51.09 -14.08 3.86
N LEU A 427 50.93 -13.29 2.80
CA LEU A 427 50.79 -11.83 2.83
C LEU A 427 49.36 -11.37 2.52
N CYS A 428 48.44 -12.29 2.26
CA CYS A 428 47.07 -11.98 1.85
C CYS A 428 46.15 -11.74 3.06
N MET A 429 45.53 -10.56 3.14
CA MET A 429 44.53 -10.25 4.16
C MET A 429 43.09 -10.64 3.78
N LYS A 430 42.88 -11.23 2.60
CA LYS A 430 41.57 -11.75 2.16
C LYS A 430 41.44 -13.22 2.56
N ASN A 431 40.54 -13.51 3.49
CA ASN A 431 40.26 -14.85 4.02
C ASN A 431 38.73 -15.08 3.93
N PRO A 432 38.20 -16.25 3.49
CA PRO A 432 38.87 -17.50 3.06
C PRO A 432 39.21 -17.58 1.57
N VAL A 433 39.80 -18.71 1.13
CA VAL A 433 40.19 -19.04 -0.27
C VAL A 433 39.09 -18.76 -1.30
N VAL A 434 37.83 -18.85 -0.89
CA VAL A 434 36.65 -18.43 -1.67
C VAL A 434 36.78 -16.98 -2.18
N ALA A 435 37.36 -16.06 -1.41
CA ALA A 435 37.55 -14.67 -1.81
C ALA A 435 38.55 -14.48 -2.97
N CYS A 436 39.31 -15.50 -3.37
CA CYS A 436 40.26 -15.43 -4.48
C CYS A 436 39.56 -15.16 -5.82
N TYR A 437 38.37 -15.73 -6.05
CA TYR A 437 37.63 -15.56 -7.31
C TYR A 437 37.17 -14.11 -7.58
N THR A 438 37.14 -13.27 -6.55
CA THR A 438 36.81 -11.83 -6.66
C THR A 438 38.05 -10.95 -6.49
N CYS A 439 39.24 -11.54 -6.45
CA CYS A 439 40.50 -10.83 -6.23
C CYS A 439 41.24 -10.57 -7.55
N SER A 440 41.68 -9.32 -7.77
CA SER A 440 42.46 -8.93 -8.95
C SER A 440 43.87 -9.52 -9.03
N GLN A 441 44.36 -10.14 -7.94
CA GLN A 441 45.68 -10.78 -7.88
C GLN A 441 45.62 -12.30 -8.10
N PHE A 442 44.42 -12.82 -8.40
CA PHE A 442 44.18 -14.23 -8.67
C PHE A 442 44.53 -14.59 -10.11
N MET A 443 45.30 -15.66 -10.27
CA MET A 443 45.64 -16.25 -11.56
C MET A 443 45.01 -17.65 -11.60
N PRO A 444 43.82 -17.80 -12.21
CA PRO A 444 43.12 -19.09 -12.25
C PRO A 444 43.90 -20.12 -13.07
N LEU A 445 43.84 -21.38 -12.65
CA LEU A 445 44.37 -22.49 -13.43
C LEU A 445 43.51 -22.67 -14.70
N ASN A 446 44.14 -22.91 -15.84
CA ASN A 446 43.45 -23.22 -17.09
C ASN A 446 42.90 -24.66 -17.07
N ASP A 447 41.95 -24.91 -16.15
CA ASP A 447 41.25 -26.17 -15.99
C ASP A 447 39.79 -25.87 -15.55
N PRO A 448 38.84 -25.89 -16.49
CA PRO A 448 37.45 -25.55 -16.19
C PRO A 448 36.78 -26.55 -15.24
N GLU A 449 37.22 -27.81 -15.19
CA GLU A 449 36.62 -28.84 -14.36
C GLU A 449 36.89 -28.58 -12.87
N ILE A 450 38.11 -28.16 -12.54
CA ILE A 450 38.52 -27.82 -11.16
C ILE A 450 37.69 -26.65 -10.62
N HIS A 451 37.39 -25.64 -11.44
CA HIS A 451 36.57 -24.51 -11.01
C HIS A 451 35.07 -24.87 -10.89
N GLN A 452 34.59 -25.79 -11.74
CA GLN A 452 33.24 -26.32 -11.62
C GLN A 452 33.08 -27.15 -10.34
N GLU A 453 34.06 -27.98 -9.99
CA GLU A 453 34.05 -28.79 -8.77
C GLU A 453 33.93 -27.93 -7.49
N VAL A 454 34.59 -26.77 -7.47
CA VAL A 454 34.46 -25.79 -6.37
C VAL A 454 33.03 -25.24 -6.26
N VAL A 455 32.38 -24.95 -7.40
CA VAL A 455 30.99 -24.47 -7.43
C VAL A 455 30.04 -25.55 -6.92
N GLU A 456 30.22 -26.81 -7.36
CA GLU A 456 29.41 -27.94 -6.91
C GLU A 456 29.58 -28.19 -5.41
N SER A 457 30.81 -28.14 -4.91
CA SER A 457 31.13 -28.41 -3.50
C SER A 457 30.58 -27.36 -2.54
N LEU A 458 30.51 -26.09 -2.96
CA LEU A 458 30.03 -24.97 -2.14
C LEU A 458 28.50 -24.73 -2.25
N ARG A 459 27.82 -25.32 -3.24
CA ARG A 459 26.37 -25.16 -3.45
C ARG A 459 25.51 -25.66 -2.28
N PRO A 460 25.80 -26.80 -1.63
CA PRO A 460 25.06 -27.24 -0.44
C PRO A 460 25.19 -26.25 0.72
N VAL A 461 26.39 -25.69 0.93
CA VAL A 461 26.66 -24.71 2.00
C VAL A 461 25.81 -23.45 1.82
N VAL A 462 25.76 -22.90 0.60
CA VAL A 462 24.93 -21.71 0.31
C VAL A 462 23.43 -21.99 0.45
N THR A 463 23.00 -23.21 0.14
CA THR A 463 21.61 -23.64 0.29
C THR A 463 21.22 -23.76 1.77
N GLU A 464 22.12 -24.27 2.61
CA GLU A 464 21.94 -24.35 4.06
C GLU A 464 21.89 -22.97 4.72
N PHE A 465 22.78 -22.05 4.34
CA PHE A 465 22.74 -20.65 4.79
C PHE A 465 21.46 -19.93 4.36
N ALA A 466 20.97 -20.19 3.14
CA ALA A 466 19.70 -19.65 2.66
C ALA A 466 18.50 -20.17 3.49
N ALA A 467 18.45 -21.48 3.76
CA ALA A 467 17.40 -22.11 4.55
C ALA A 467 17.39 -21.64 6.01
N ALA A 468 18.56 -21.55 6.65
CA ALA A 468 18.71 -21.07 8.03
C ALA A 468 18.30 -19.60 8.20
N SER A 469 18.41 -18.79 7.14
CA SER A 469 18.06 -17.37 7.16
C SER A 469 16.57 -17.06 6.97
N ARG A 470 15.69 -18.05 6.75
CA ARG A 470 14.27 -17.86 6.34
C ARG A 470 14.12 -16.85 5.18
N ASN A 471 15.04 -16.85 4.22
CA ASN A 471 15.14 -15.85 3.13
C ASN A 471 15.37 -14.39 3.58
N ASN A 472 15.84 -14.14 4.81
CA ASN A 472 16.27 -12.82 5.24
C ASN A 472 17.70 -12.56 4.74
N GLN A 473 17.83 -12.05 3.52
CA GLN A 473 19.09 -11.91 2.74
C GLN A 473 20.07 -10.83 3.26
N GLN A 474 20.03 -10.44 4.52
CA GLN A 474 20.94 -9.41 5.08
C GLN A 474 22.19 -9.99 5.77
N SER A 475 22.45 -11.30 5.69
CA SER A 475 23.70 -11.85 6.22
C SER A 475 24.89 -11.49 5.32
N PRO A 476 25.88 -10.70 5.79
CA PRO A 476 27.06 -10.36 4.98
C PRO A 476 27.83 -11.60 4.51
N ALA A 477 27.79 -12.68 5.28
CA ALA A 477 28.41 -13.96 4.93
C ALA A 477 27.73 -14.64 3.72
N TYR A 478 26.40 -14.57 3.63
CA TYR A 478 25.65 -15.12 2.49
C TYR A 478 25.96 -14.34 1.20
N ALA A 479 25.98 -13.01 1.27
CA ALA A 479 26.30 -12.17 0.13
C ALA A 479 27.74 -12.41 -0.39
N GLN A 480 28.70 -12.58 0.52
CA GLN A 480 30.09 -12.88 0.18
C GLN A 480 30.24 -14.27 -0.48
N LEU A 481 29.56 -15.29 0.05
CA LEU A 481 29.59 -16.64 -0.51
C LEU A 481 28.93 -16.69 -1.90
N LYS A 482 27.78 -16.01 -2.07
CA LYS A 482 27.11 -15.88 -3.37
C LYS A 482 28.01 -15.22 -4.41
N SER A 483 28.58 -14.05 -4.09
CA SER A 483 29.48 -13.33 -5.00
C SER A 483 30.70 -14.16 -5.41
N THR A 484 31.16 -15.06 -4.53
CA THR A 484 32.25 -15.98 -4.84
C THR A 484 31.80 -17.06 -5.83
N LEU A 485 30.67 -17.72 -5.57
CA LEU A 485 30.16 -18.79 -6.43
C LEU A 485 29.93 -18.29 -7.86
N ASP A 486 29.36 -17.09 -8.00
CA ASP A 486 29.13 -16.46 -9.29
C ASP A 486 30.44 -16.14 -10.01
N ALA A 487 31.50 -15.77 -9.28
CA ALA A 487 32.82 -15.55 -9.85
C ALA A 487 33.52 -16.86 -10.25
N ALA A 488 33.39 -17.92 -9.45
CA ALA A 488 33.96 -19.24 -9.77
C ALA A 488 33.30 -19.89 -10.99
N ARG A 489 31.97 -19.79 -11.08
CA ARG A 489 31.20 -20.28 -12.22
C ARG A 489 31.57 -19.56 -13.51
N ARG A 490 31.75 -18.23 -13.47
CA ARG A 490 32.18 -17.45 -14.63
C ARG A 490 33.54 -17.90 -15.16
N ILE A 491 34.53 -18.08 -14.30
CA ILE A 491 35.85 -18.58 -14.71
C ILE A 491 35.72 -19.98 -15.35
N ALA A 492 34.92 -20.88 -14.77
CA ALA A 492 34.70 -22.20 -15.34
C ALA A 492 34.01 -22.16 -16.72
N GLU A 493 33.09 -21.22 -16.94
CA GLU A 493 32.39 -21.04 -18.22
C GLU A 493 33.28 -20.35 -19.28
N GLU A 494 34.08 -19.34 -18.90
CA GLU A 494 35.05 -18.66 -19.78
C GLU A 494 36.13 -19.63 -20.29
N LEU A 495 36.69 -20.45 -19.40
CA LEU A 495 37.68 -21.47 -19.78
C LEU A 495 37.10 -22.57 -20.68
N LYS A 496 35.79 -22.84 -20.58
CA LYS A 496 35.09 -23.78 -21.48
C LYS A 496 34.88 -23.17 -22.87
N SER A 497 34.51 -21.89 -22.95
CA SER A 497 34.33 -21.21 -24.24
C SER A 497 35.65 -21.02 -24.98
N ASP A 498 36.74 -20.67 -24.27
CA ASP A 498 38.04 -20.45 -24.89
C ASP A 498 38.66 -21.77 -25.42
N GLY A 499 38.28 -22.93 -24.86
CA GLY A 499 38.70 -24.24 -25.36
C GLY A 499 37.88 -24.79 -26.54
N GLU A 500 36.69 -24.23 -26.81
CA GLU A 500 35.86 -24.59 -27.98
C GLU A 500 36.25 -23.81 -29.24
N ASP A 501 36.94 -22.66 -29.10
CA ASP A 501 37.41 -21.82 -30.20
C ASP A 501 38.81 -22.24 -30.76
N GLU A 502 39.48 -23.23 -30.14
CA GLU A 502 40.79 -23.77 -30.56
C GLU A 502 40.72 -25.16 -31.25
N VAL A 503 39.53 -25.65 -31.64
CA VAL A 503 39.34 -26.94 -32.36
C VAL A 503 39.00 -26.77 -33.83
#